data_AF-A0AB39KE52-F1
#
_entry.id   AF-A0AB39KE52-F1
#
_cell.length_a   1.000
_cell.length_b   1.000
_cell.length_c   1.000
_cell.angle_alpha   90.00
_cell.angle_beta   90.00
_cell.angle_gamma   90.00
#
_symmetry.space_group_name_H-M   'P 1'
#
loop_
_entity.id
_entity.type
_entity.pdbx_description
1 polymer ?
#
loop_
_entity_poly.entity_id
_entity_poly.type
_entity_poly.pdbx_seq_one_letter_code
_entity_poly.pdbx_strand_id
1 'polypeptide(L)'
;MKCSYQDLDGNRVEVTCESYIHIPSGAVGNKAGWNNRSQDLIHITEDFSFFKKTEADSIPLYRFAVDNNYNVFNSDELPALAQIGTDWKILD
;
A
#
# COMPACT_ATOMS: atom_id res chain seq x y z
N MET A 1 -7.33 -13.08 3.68
CA MET A 1 -7.86 -13.34 2.31
C MET A 1 -6.70 -13.71 1.40
N LYS A 2 -6.95 -14.43 0.30
CA LYS A 2 -5.94 -14.65 -0.74
C LYS A 2 -5.98 -13.54 -1.77
N CYS A 3 -4.82 -13.08 -2.19
CA CYS A 3 -4.67 -11.90 -3.02
C CYS A 3 -3.57 -12.14 -4.06
N SER A 4 -3.69 -11.54 -5.23
CA SER A 4 -2.68 -11.66 -6.29
C SER A 4 -2.48 -10.39 -7.07
N TYR A 5 -1.28 -10.24 -7.62
CA TYR A 5 -0.93 -9.21 -8.58
C TYR A 5 0.15 -9.73 -9.54
N GLN A 6 0.35 -9.03 -10.64
CA GLN A 6 1.50 -9.22 -11.52
C GLN A 6 2.63 -8.28 -11.08
N ASP A 7 3.81 -8.81 -10.79
CA ASP A 7 4.99 -8.00 -10.46
C ASP A 7 5.59 -7.33 -11.72
N LEU A 8 6.59 -6.48 -11.52
CA LEU A 8 7.27 -5.76 -12.61
C LEU A 8 8.03 -6.69 -13.58
N ASP A 9 8.35 -7.90 -13.15
CA ASP A 9 9.00 -8.93 -13.97
C ASP A 9 7.97 -9.78 -14.75
N GLY A 10 6.67 -9.53 -14.56
CA GLY A 10 5.57 -10.21 -15.22
C GLY A 10 5.11 -11.49 -14.50
N ASN A 11 5.69 -11.83 -13.35
CA ASN A 11 5.30 -13.02 -12.59
C ASN A 11 4.03 -12.76 -11.79
N ARG A 12 3.22 -13.80 -11.66
CA ARG A 12 2.06 -13.77 -10.77
C ARG A 12 2.50 -14.02 -9.34
N VAL A 13 2.32 -13.01 -8.48
CA VAL A 13 2.54 -13.10 -7.05
C VAL A 13 1.21 -13.40 -6.38
N GLU A 14 1.17 -14.46 -5.56
CA GLU A 14 0.02 -14.81 -4.73
C GLU A 14 0.42 -14.78 -3.26
N VAL A 15 -0.39 -14.12 -2.44
CA VAL A 15 -0.12 -13.93 -1.01
C VAL A 15 -1.40 -14.00 -0.19
N THR A 16 -1.28 -14.48 1.04
CA THR A 16 -2.31 -14.25 2.06
C THR A 16 -2.14 -12.83 2.59
N CYS A 17 -3.21 -12.02 2.47
CA CYS A 17 -3.21 -10.62 2.86
C CYS A 17 -4.42 -10.25 3.72
N GLU A 18 -4.31 -9.17 4.47
CA GLU A 18 -5.39 -8.54 5.23
C GLU A 18 -5.41 -7.04 4.93
N SER A 19 -6.62 -6.47 4.82
CA SER A 19 -6.80 -5.03 4.67
C SER A 19 -6.53 -4.34 6.01
N TYR A 20 -5.91 -3.16 5.98
CA TYR A 20 -5.76 -2.32 7.17
C TYR A 20 -6.01 -0.86 6.82
N ILE A 21 -6.35 -0.05 7.82
CA ILE A 21 -6.43 1.40 7.65
C ILE A 21 -5.02 1.95 7.85
N HIS A 22 -4.45 2.53 6.80
CA HIS A 22 -3.19 3.23 6.93
C HIS A 22 -3.41 4.55 7.67
N ILE A 23 -2.77 4.70 8.83
CA ILE A 23 -2.77 5.94 9.60
C ILE A 23 -1.41 6.59 9.37
N PRO A 24 -1.31 7.68 8.59
CA PRO A 24 -0.06 8.37 8.39
C PRO A 24 0.48 8.81 9.76
N SER A 25 1.73 8.46 10.08
CA SER A 25 2.43 8.96 11.27
C SER A 25 2.70 10.45 11.13
N GLY A 26 1.67 11.24 11.39
CA GLY A 26 1.63 12.70 11.43
C GLY A 26 0.38 13.24 12.16
N ALA A 27 -0.55 12.37 12.55
CA ALA A 27 -1.81 12.76 13.19
C ALA A 27 -1.73 12.98 14.72
N VAL A 28 -0.60 12.69 15.37
CA VAL A 28 -0.44 12.88 16.83
C VAL A 28 0.90 13.57 17.11
N GLY A 29 0.91 14.90 17.11
CA GLY A 29 2.08 15.66 17.58
C GLY A 29 2.19 17.08 17.05
N ASN A 30 1.56 18.01 17.75
CA ASN A 30 1.86 19.45 17.79
C ASN A 30 1.80 20.31 16.51
N LYS A 31 0.99 21.36 16.65
CA LYS A 31 0.87 22.54 15.80
C LYS A 31 2.23 23.25 15.60
N ALA A 32 3.01 22.88 14.59
CA ALA A 32 4.02 23.75 13.97
C ALA A 32 4.65 23.03 12.75
N GLY A 33 4.14 23.27 11.54
CA GLY A 33 4.70 22.70 10.29
C GLY A 33 3.66 22.13 9.31
N TRP A 34 2.45 22.68 9.33
CA TRP A 34 1.32 22.30 8.48
C TRP A 34 1.47 22.87 7.06
N ASN A 35 2.45 22.39 6.29
CA ASN A 35 2.75 22.92 4.97
C ASN A 35 2.83 21.75 3.97
N ASN A 36 1.74 21.49 3.25
CA ASN A 36 1.57 20.57 2.13
C ASN A 36 1.65 19.05 2.40
N ARG A 37 2.68 18.54 3.08
CA ARG A 37 2.90 17.07 3.14
C ARG A 37 1.78 16.28 3.82
N SER A 38 1.15 16.84 4.85
CA SER A 38 0.02 16.17 5.52
C SER A 38 -1.24 16.15 4.67
N GLN A 39 -1.48 17.20 3.86
CA GLN A 39 -2.58 17.18 2.89
C GLN A 39 -2.30 16.15 1.80
N ASP A 40 -1.10 16.12 1.24
CA ASP A 40 -0.72 15.15 0.22
C ASP A 40 -0.88 13.70 0.73
N LEU A 41 -0.47 13.42 1.98
CA LEU A 41 -0.65 12.11 2.61
C LEU A 41 -2.12 11.74 2.87
N ILE A 42 -2.97 12.70 3.26
CA ILE A 42 -4.40 12.45 3.47
C ILE A 42 -5.08 12.07 2.14
N HIS A 43 -4.82 12.82 1.06
CA HIS A 43 -5.39 12.51 -0.26
C HIS A 43 -4.89 11.14 -0.77
N ILE A 44 -3.60 10.82 -0.56
CA ILE A 44 -3.07 9.48 -0.87
C ILE A 44 -3.77 8.39 -0.06
N THR A 45 -4.17 8.61 1.19
CA THR A 45 -4.92 7.58 1.93
C THR A 45 -6.37 7.42 1.49
N GLU A 46 -6.95 8.41 0.80
CA GLU A 46 -8.32 8.36 0.29
C GLU A 46 -8.40 7.64 -1.08
N ASP A 47 -7.37 7.78 -1.91
CA ASP A 47 -7.34 7.20 -3.26
C ASP A 47 -6.86 5.73 -3.30
N PHE A 48 -6.44 5.18 -2.15
CA PHE A 48 -5.79 3.88 -2.07
C PHE A 48 -6.41 2.94 -1.03
N SER A 49 -6.47 1.67 -1.37
CA SER A 49 -6.76 0.57 -0.44
C SER A 49 -5.46 -0.03 0.08
N PHE A 50 -5.33 -0.25 1.38
CA PHE A 50 -4.09 -0.72 2.00
C PHE A 50 -4.20 -2.16 2.51
N PHE A 51 -3.14 -2.92 2.30
CA PHE A 51 -3.05 -4.33 2.64
C PHE A 51 -1.69 -4.69 3.23
N LYS A 52 -1.68 -5.68 4.12
CA LYS A 52 -0.45 -6.28 4.66
C LYS A 52 -0.47 -7.78 4.45
N LYS A 53 0.70 -8.36 4.20
CA LYS A 53 0.85 -9.82 4.13
C LYS A 53 0.69 -10.42 5.53
N THR A 54 -0.06 -11.51 5.65
CA THR A 54 -0.27 -12.19 6.94
C THR A 54 0.73 -13.32 7.17
N GLU A 55 1.30 -13.87 6.10
CA GLU A 55 2.31 -14.94 6.16
C GLU A 55 3.67 -14.36 5.78
N ALA A 56 4.61 -14.43 6.72
CA ALA A 56 5.94 -13.86 6.63
C ALA A 56 6.91 -14.80 5.91
N ASP A 57 6.61 -15.17 4.67
CA ASP A 57 7.58 -15.85 3.83
C ASP A 57 8.50 -14.81 3.18
N SER A 58 9.57 -14.46 3.90
CA SER A 58 10.90 -13.98 3.43
C SER A 58 10.99 -12.95 2.28
N ILE A 59 9.91 -12.29 1.88
CA ILE A 59 9.87 -11.24 0.86
C ILE A 59 9.88 -9.87 1.57
N PRO A 60 10.71 -8.90 1.14
CA PRO A 60 10.92 -7.64 1.87
C PRO A 60 9.69 -6.73 1.97
N LEU A 61 8.69 -6.90 1.10
CA LEU A 61 7.50 -6.04 1.05
C LEU A 61 6.38 -6.60 1.92
N TYR A 62 6.23 -6.03 3.12
CA TYR A 62 5.23 -6.42 4.10
C TYR A 62 3.88 -5.72 3.90
N ARG A 63 3.90 -4.46 3.44
CA ARG A 63 2.70 -3.62 3.26
C ARG A 63 2.66 -3.01 1.86
N PHE A 64 1.48 -3.02 1.26
CA PHE A 64 1.26 -2.45 -0.07
C PHE A 64 -0.07 -1.71 -0.15
N ALA A 65 -0.13 -0.78 -1.09
CA ALA A 65 -1.30 0.03 -1.42
C ALA A 65 -1.78 -0.29 -2.83
N VAL A 66 -3.08 -0.19 -3.07
CA VAL A 66 -3.72 -0.45 -4.36
C VAL A 66 -4.57 0.74 -4.76
N ASP A 67 -4.37 1.27 -5.97
CA ASP A 67 -5.18 2.36 -6.50
C ASP A 67 -6.46 1.85 -7.20
N ASN A 68 -7.31 2.78 -7.63
CA ASN A 68 -8.54 2.49 -8.37
C ASN A 68 -8.32 1.83 -9.74
N ASN A 69 -7.09 1.83 -10.26
CA ASN A 69 -6.70 1.20 -11.52
C ASN A 69 -6.07 -0.19 -11.32
N TYR A 70 -6.13 -0.74 -10.11
CA TYR A 70 -5.54 -2.03 -9.75
C TYR A 70 -4.00 -2.08 -9.84
N ASN A 71 -3.34 -0.93 -9.79
CA ASN A 71 -1.90 -0.83 -9.63
C ASN A 71 -1.53 -1.07 -8.17
N VAL A 72 -0.39 -1.74 -7.94
CA VAL A 72 0.11 -2.10 -6.61
C VAL A 72 1.38 -1.32 -6.32
N PHE A 73 1.45 -0.72 -5.13
CA PHE A 73 2.55 0.14 -4.70
C PHE A 73 3.12 -0.29 -3.36
N ASN A 74 4.41 -0.06 -3.15
CA ASN A 74 5.02 -0.20 -1.84
C ASN A 74 4.50 0.90 -0.91
N SER A 75 3.75 0.53 0.13
CA SER A 75 3.23 1.50 1.11
C SER A 75 4.21 1.82 2.24
N ASP A 76 5.30 1.06 2.36
CA ASP A 76 6.37 1.35 3.33
C ASP A 76 7.19 2.60 2.93
N GLU A 77 7.16 2.98 1.65
CA GLU A 77 7.92 4.11 1.08
C GLU A 77 7.11 5.41 0.94
N LEU A 78 5.91 5.47 1.53
CA LEU A 78 5.08 6.68 1.53
C LEU A 78 5.88 7.93 1.98
N PRO A 79 5.71 9.09 1.31
CA PRO A 79 4.76 9.37 0.22
C PRO A 79 5.22 8.94 -1.18
N ALA A 80 6.45 8.44 -1.32
CA ALA A 80 6.96 7.96 -2.60
C ALA A 80 6.38 6.57 -2.89
N LEU A 81 5.14 6.52 -3.38
CA LEU A 81 4.50 5.29 -3.82
C LEU A 81 5.23 4.70 -5.02
N ALA A 82 6.22 3.84 -4.77
CA ALA A 82 6.89 3.08 -5.81
C ALA A 82 5.97 1.97 -6.30
N GLN A 83 5.64 1.97 -7.59
CA GLN A 83 4.84 0.90 -8.19
C GLN A 83 5.65 -0.39 -8.18
N ILE A 84 5.04 -1.47 -7.69
CA ILE A 84 5.64 -2.80 -7.59
C ILE A 84 4.85 -3.85 -8.39
N GLY A 85 3.66 -3.50 -8.89
CA GLY A 85 2.84 -4.42 -9.66
C GLY A 85 1.57 -3.82 -10.23
N THR A 86 0.81 -4.67 -10.90
CA THR A 86 -0.45 -4.37 -11.60
C THR A 86 -1.43 -5.55 -11.48
N ASP A 87 -2.62 -5.43 -12.07
CA ASP A 87 -3.63 -6.48 -12.14
C ASP A 87 -4.02 -7.05 -10.76
N TRP A 88 -4.13 -6.17 -9.76
CA TRP A 88 -4.55 -6.56 -8.41
C TRP A 88 -5.91 -7.28 -8.40
N LYS A 89 -5.96 -8.42 -7.70
CA LYS A 89 -7.16 -9.25 -7.54
C LYS A 89 -7.22 -9.88 -6.15
N ILE A 90 -8.43 -9.91 -5.57
CA ILE A 90 -8.77 -10.78 -4.44
C ILE A 90 -9.25 -12.12 -5.02
N LEU A 91 -8.78 -13.24 -4.46
CA LEU A 91 -8.94 -14.58 -5.04
C LEU A 91 -10.01 -15.46 -4.38
N ASP A 92 -10.70 -14.98 -3.33
CA ASP A 92 -11.60 -15.73 -2.43
C ASP A 92 -10.96 -16.95 -1.73
#